data_AF-A0A817SYV9-F1
#
_entry.id   AF-A0A817SYV9-F1
#
_cell.length_a   1.000
_cell.length_b   1.000
_cell.length_c   1.000
_cell.angle_alpha   90.00
_cell.angle_beta   90.00
_cell.angle_gamma   90.00
#
_symmetry.space_group_name_H-M   'P 1'
#
loop_
_entity.id
_entity.type
_entity.pdbx_description
1 polymer ?
#
loop_
_entity_poly.entity_id
_entity_poly.type
_entity_poly.pdbx_seq_one_letter_code
_entity_poly.pdbx_strand_id
1 'polypeptide(L)'
;MSIIISIENLSNELLYKIFDYLDVNELFEAFSNLNYRFEQLLNSPLLLFKMKFHLTSYLLYTNFYEQMKLINKYQIYSLYVYLPLRNNLFFSSLCINSSFTNLKFLTLNEVQPDVLLVVLSTLSNIPRLSSLTINNFNILKYSTDIYRIVFNLPLLKYFKFSTSNSDLLISLPTRTDEQYSSIKYLVIDHHCTLDEIGLLTSYTPQLDRLYVNKVAKNLHNFSGINLYHLNSIYLNIYNITFNELEIFLIKIYSNLKTLSMKCSNDTMFLNTHRWELLIMNYYPQLEKFYLKYCDRISNDGFYKEKIDLSSSFWIKKKWIFGIEFSFGNIVYIIHPFSKKWYDDTENNIITDNVKYYIFPSLTIANISDFILETMILTKIEYILTITKIYHLETFEKEISISILIQILNLLSQIITLKIHSLSTNKRKLTNEEFDIY
;
A
#
# COMPACT_ATOMS: atom_id res chain seq x y z
N MET A 1 33.74 33.00 -12.62
CA MET A 1 33.04 32.59 -13.85
C MET A 1 31.81 31.80 -13.44
N SER A 2 30.65 32.44 -13.36
CA SER A 2 29.38 31.73 -13.15
C SER A 2 28.94 31.20 -14.50
N ILE A 3 28.98 29.88 -14.70
CA ILE A 3 28.36 29.25 -15.86
C ILE A 3 26.85 29.47 -15.68
N ILE A 4 26.28 30.44 -16.39
CA ILE A 4 24.84 30.54 -16.52
C ILE A 4 24.44 29.39 -17.46
N ILE A 5 24.01 28.28 -16.88
CA ILE A 5 23.46 27.16 -17.64
C ILE A 5 22.05 27.56 -18.05
N SER A 6 21.88 28.06 -19.28
CA SER A 6 20.56 28.18 -19.89
C SER A 6 20.02 26.78 -20.19
N ILE A 7 18.74 26.54 -19.94
CA ILE A 7 18.06 25.28 -20.29
C ILE A 7 18.16 25.00 -21.80
N GLU A 8 18.24 26.05 -22.60
CA GLU A 8 18.42 25.97 -24.05
C GLU A 8 19.78 25.42 -24.47
N ASN A 9 20.76 25.37 -23.57
CA ASN A 9 22.08 24.80 -23.84
C ASN A 9 22.16 23.30 -23.47
N LEU A 10 21.11 22.74 -22.86
CA LEU A 10 21.07 21.30 -22.58
C LEU A 10 21.01 20.50 -23.88
N SER A 11 21.51 19.27 -23.89
CA SER A 11 21.36 18.36 -25.03
C SER A 11 19.92 17.86 -25.14
N ASN A 12 19.52 17.41 -26.34
CA ASN A 12 18.18 16.83 -26.55
C ASN A 12 17.94 15.61 -25.63
N GLU A 13 18.97 14.82 -25.35
CA GLU A 13 18.87 13.67 -24.44
C GLU A 13 18.53 14.09 -23.00
N LEU A 14 19.17 15.16 -22.50
CA LEU A 14 18.86 15.69 -21.17
C LEU A 14 17.45 16.30 -21.14
N LEU A 15 17.04 16.97 -22.20
CA LEU A 15 15.69 17.51 -22.32
C LEU A 15 14.63 16.40 -22.32
N TYR A 16 14.84 15.31 -23.06
CA TYR A 16 13.92 14.16 -23.00
C TYR A 16 13.87 13.50 -21.63
N LYS A 17 15.00 13.41 -20.92
CA LYS A 17 15.01 12.96 -19.51
C LYS A 17 14.21 13.89 -18.60
N ILE A 18 14.25 15.20 -18.82
CA ILE A 18 13.42 16.15 -18.09
C ILE A 18 11.94 15.93 -18.43
N PHE A 19 11.63 15.74 -19.71
CA PHE A 19 10.27 15.52 -20.20
C PHE A 19 9.64 14.25 -19.60
N ASP A 20 10.42 13.22 -19.31
CA ASP A 20 9.94 11.99 -18.66
C ASP A 20 9.34 12.22 -17.26
N TYR A 21 9.67 13.34 -16.59
CA TYR A 21 9.09 13.70 -15.30
C TYR A 21 7.77 14.45 -15.40
N LEU A 22 7.42 14.94 -16.59
CA LEU A 22 6.23 15.75 -16.86
C LEU A 22 5.15 14.90 -17.54
N ASP A 23 3.88 15.23 -17.30
CA ASP A 23 2.81 14.78 -18.19
C ASP A 23 2.67 15.70 -19.40
N VAL A 24 1.93 15.25 -20.41
CA VAL A 24 1.85 15.95 -21.68
C VAL A 24 1.26 17.36 -21.54
N ASN A 25 0.37 17.62 -20.58
CA ASN A 25 -0.20 18.96 -20.41
C ASN A 25 0.86 19.90 -19.84
N GLU A 26 1.54 19.46 -18.77
CA GLU A 26 2.66 20.20 -18.16
C GLU A 26 3.77 20.47 -19.18
N LEU A 27 4.04 19.48 -20.04
CA LEU A 27 5.05 19.57 -21.07
C LEU A 27 4.73 20.62 -22.14
N PHE A 28 3.53 20.58 -22.70
CA PHE A 28 3.13 21.56 -23.71
C PHE A 28 2.94 22.95 -23.08
N GLU A 29 2.41 23.05 -21.86
CA GLU A 29 2.32 24.33 -21.15
C GLU A 29 3.69 24.96 -20.91
N ALA A 30 4.68 24.17 -20.50
CA ALA A 30 6.01 24.67 -20.18
C ALA A 30 6.88 24.95 -21.42
N PHE A 31 6.77 24.14 -22.49
CA PHE A 31 7.73 24.15 -23.59
C PHE A 31 7.15 24.51 -24.97
N SER A 32 5.82 24.53 -25.14
CA SER A 32 5.24 24.95 -26.42
C SER A 32 5.45 26.44 -26.65
N ASN A 33 5.62 26.82 -27.91
CA ASN A 33 5.80 28.19 -28.37
C ASN A 33 7.01 28.94 -27.78
N LEU A 34 7.92 28.27 -27.06
CA LEU A 34 9.12 28.91 -26.53
C LEU A 34 10.12 29.25 -27.64
N ASN A 35 10.51 28.25 -28.42
CA ASN A 35 11.37 28.41 -29.59
C ASN A 35 11.24 27.20 -30.52
N TYR A 36 11.80 27.33 -31.73
CA TYR A 36 11.74 26.30 -32.77
C TYR A 36 12.32 24.94 -32.31
N ARG A 37 13.37 24.95 -31.48
CA ARG A 37 14.00 23.71 -31.02
C ARG A 37 13.07 22.93 -30.10
N PHE A 38 12.40 23.58 -29.15
CA PHE A 38 11.44 22.90 -28.28
C PHE A 38 10.23 22.39 -29.05
N GLU A 39 9.72 23.15 -30.01
CA GLU A 39 8.66 22.68 -30.91
C GLU A 39 9.06 21.42 -31.68
N GLN A 40 10.29 21.36 -32.21
CA GLN A 40 10.78 20.14 -32.85
C GLN A 40 10.89 18.95 -31.90
N LEU A 41 11.27 19.18 -30.65
CA LEU A 41 11.35 18.13 -29.63
C LEU A 41 9.96 17.60 -29.25
N LEU A 42 8.99 18.50 -29.05
CA LEU A 42 7.61 18.13 -28.73
C LEU A 42 6.93 17.36 -29.87
N ASN A 43 7.20 17.75 -31.11
CA ASN A 43 6.64 17.09 -32.30
C ASN A 43 7.44 15.85 -32.74
N SER A 44 8.50 15.47 -32.01
CA SER A 44 9.31 14.31 -32.37
C SER A 44 8.53 13.00 -32.17
N PRO A 45 8.49 12.10 -33.16
CA PRO A 45 7.81 10.80 -33.03
C PRO A 45 8.49 9.87 -32.02
N LEU A 46 9.75 10.17 -31.64
CA LEU A 46 10.51 9.44 -30.63
C LEU A 46 10.06 9.80 -29.21
N LEU A 47 9.42 10.95 -29.03
CA LEU A 47 8.92 11.38 -27.74
C LEU A 47 7.65 10.60 -27.41
N LEU A 48 7.69 9.89 -26.28
CA LEU A 48 6.57 9.12 -25.76
C LEU A 48 5.95 9.86 -24.57
N PHE A 49 4.62 9.94 -24.55
CA PHE A 49 3.90 10.74 -23.58
C PHE A 49 3.26 9.92 -22.48
N LYS A 50 3.35 10.47 -21.26
CA LYS A 50 2.43 10.17 -20.16
C LYS A 50 1.29 11.18 -20.23
N MET A 51 0.07 10.70 -20.14
CA MET A 51 -1.11 11.54 -20.25
C MET A 51 -2.03 11.30 -19.07
N LYS A 52 -2.38 12.38 -18.36
CA LYS A 52 -3.33 12.35 -17.26
C LYS A 52 -4.56 13.16 -17.61
N PHE A 53 -5.71 12.55 -17.42
CA PHE A 53 -7.00 13.17 -17.66
C PHE A 53 -7.79 13.23 -16.38
N HIS A 54 -8.13 14.46 -15.99
CA HIS A 54 -8.95 14.76 -14.83
C HIS A 54 -10.18 15.53 -15.31
N LEU A 55 -11.26 14.82 -15.62
CA LEU A 55 -12.50 15.46 -16.04
C LEU A 55 -13.43 15.66 -14.86
N THR A 56 -13.23 16.77 -14.17
CA THR A 56 -14.12 17.25 -13.11
C THR A 56 -15.23 18.16 -13.65
N SER A 57 -15.11 18.68 -14.88
CA SER A 57 -16.10 19.56 -15.51
C SER A 57 -16.15 19.43 -17.03
N TYR A 58 -17.21 19.96 -17.65
CA TYR A 58 -17.38 20.00 -19.11
C TYR A 58 -16.42 20.98 -19.81
N LEU A 59 -16.00 22.08 -19.18
CA LEU A 59 -15.00 22.98 -19.79
C LEU A 59 -13.64 22.30 -19.99
N LEU A 60 -13.27 21.41 -19.09
CA LEU A 60 -12.05 20.61 -19.24
C LEU A 60 -12.14 19.62 -20.41
N TYR A 61 -13.34 19.29 -20.87
CA TYR A 61 -13.55 18.40 -22.02
C TYR A 61 -13.16 19.05 -23.35
N THR A 62 -13.58 20.29 -23.60
CA THR A 62 -13.27 20.95 -24.87
C THR A 62 -11.77 21.15 -25.02
N ASN A 63 -11.11 21.57 -23.95
CA ASN A 63 -9.66 21.72 -23.91
C ASN A 63 -8.94 20.38 -24.14
N PHE A 64 -9.44 19.31 -23.50
CA PHE A 64 -8.95 17.96 -23.74
C PHE A 64 -9.05 17.53 -25.20
N TYR A 65 -10.20 17.79 -25.85
CA TYR A 65 -10.43 17.30 -27.20
C TYR A 65 -9.49 18.01 -28.19
N GLU A 66 -9.26 19.31 -27.99
CA GLU A 66 -8.25 20.05 -28.76
C GLU A 66 -6.83 19.54 -28.51
N GLN A 67 -6.46 19.23 -27.25
CA GLN A 67 -5.15 18.64 -26.94
C GLN A 67 -4.97 17.26 -27.57
N MET A 68 -5.99 16.41 -27.56
CA MET A 68 -5.96 15.10 -28.20
C MET A 68 -5.82 15.18 -29.73
N LYS A 69 -6.17 16.31 -30.37
CA LYS A 69 -5.86 16.52 -31.80
C LYS A 69 -4.40 16.83 -32.05
N LEU A 70 -3.72 17.47 -31.09
CA LEU A 70 -2.32 17.85 -31.20
C LEU A 70 -1.37 16.66 -31.01
N ILE A 71 -1.80 15.66 -30.24
CA ILE A 71 -0.95 14.53 -29.87
C ILE A 71 -1.34 13.29 -30.67
N ASN A 72 -0.35 12.65 -31.30
CA ASN A 72 -0.60 11.38 -31.94
C ASN A 72 -0.77 10.27 -30.89
N LYS A 73 -1.87 9.50 -31.00
CA LYS A 73 -2.19 8.40 -30.06
C LYS A 73 -1.09 7.33 -29.96
N TYR A 74 -0.31 7.13 -31.02
CA TYR A 74 0.82 6.19 -30.99
C TYR A 74 1.96 6.66 -30.08
N GLN A 75 2.06 7.95 -29.73
CA GLN A 75 3.09 8.44 -28.81
C GLN A 75 2.71 8.22 -27.35
N ILE A 76 1.42 7.96 -27.06
CA ILE A 76 0.94 7.78 -25.69
C ILE A 76 1.30 6.36 -25.21
N TYR A 77 2.18 6.26 -24.22
CA TYR A 77 2.57 4.98 -23.62
C TYR A 77 1.96 4.75 -22.22
N SER A 78 1.55 5.83 -21.55
CA SER A 78 0.87 5.78 -20.25
C SER A 78 -0.32 6.72 -20.25
N LEU A 79 -1.47 6.19 -19.85
CA LEU A 79 -2.74 6.88 -19.86
C LEU A 79 -3.42 6.73 -18.49
N TYR A 80 -3.74 7.86 -17.87
CA TYR A 80 -4.53 7.94 -16.66
C TYR A 80 -5.84 8.67 -16.98
N VAL A 81 -6.98 8.07 -16.64
CA VAL A 81 -8.32 8.63 -16.87
C VAL A 81 -9.08 8.68 -15.55
N TYR A 82 -9.41 9.87 -15.09
CA TYR A 82 -10.30 10.12 -13.96
C TYR A 82 -11.61 10.73 -14.48
N LEU A 83 -12.71 9.98 -14.34
CA LEU A 83 -14.01 10.35 -14.89
C LEU A 83 -15.17 10.10 -13.91
N PRO A 84 -15.31 10.91 -12.86
CA PRO A 84 -16.40 10.78 -11.89
C PRO A 84 -17.76 11.19 -12.47
N LEU A 85 -17.79 11.95 -13.57
CA LEU A 85 -19.01 12.48 -14.16
C LEU A 85 -19.85 11.37 -14.81
N ARG A 86 -21.17 11.39 -14.60
CA ARG A 86 -22.15 10.47 -15.23
C ARG A 86 -22.37 10.70 -16.74
N ASN A 87 -21.45 11.39 -17.42
CA ASN A 87 -21.65 11.85 -18.79
C ASN A 87 -21.08 10.85 -19.80
N ASN A 88 -21.94 9.96 -20.30
CA ASN A 88 -21.58 8.89 -21.24
C ASN A 88 -21.01 9.40 -22.58
N LEU A 89 -21.33 10.64 -22.98
CA LEU A 89 -20.88 11.26 -24.25
C LEU A 89 -19.35 11.38 -24.36
N PHE A 90 -18.66 11.46 -23.21
CA PHE A 90 -17.21 11.59 -23.19
C PHE A 90 -16.49 10.33 -23.68
N PHE A 91 -16.93 9.15 -23.23
CA PHE A 91 -16.20 7.92 -23.53
C PHE A 91 -16.34 7.45 -24.98
N SER A 92 -17.48 7.74 -25.61
CA SER A 92 -17.60 7.55 -27.06
C SER A 92 -16.55 8.35 -27.84
N SER A 93 -16.06 9.47 -27.31
CA SER A 93 -15.02 10.27 -27.96
C SER A 93 -13.58 9.81 -27.63
N LEU A 94 -13.34 9.33 -26.40
CA LEU A 94 -11.99 8.96 -25.96
C LEU A 94 -11.50 7.65 -26.58
N CYS A 95 -12.43 6.74 -26.96
CA CYS A 95 -12.21 5.52 -27.75
C CYS A 95 -10.80 4.92 -27.58
N ILE A 96 -10.50 4.39 -26.38
CA ILE A 96 -9.26 3.67 -26.14
C ILE A 96 -9.31 2.39 -26.98
N ASN A 97 -8.57 2.37 -28.08
CA ASN A 97 -8.63 1.31 -29.09
C ASN A 97 -7.23 1.02 -29.65
N SER A 98 -7.15 0.26 -30.74
CA SER A 98 -5.91 -0.16 -31.39
C SER A 98 -5.02 1.00 -31.90
N SER A 99 -5.53 2.23 -31.99
CA SER A 99 -4.70 3.40 -32.34
C SER A 99 -3.65 3.76 -31.27
N PHE A 100 -3.83 3.30 -30.04
CA PHE A 100 -2.88 3.44 -28.95
C PHE A 100 -1.80 2.35 -28.99
N THR A 101 -1.04 2.28 -30.09
CA THR A 101 -0.12 1.17 -30.38
C THR A 101 1.03 1.01 -29.37
N ASN A 102 1.42 2.09 -28.69
CA ASN A 102 2.47 2.06 -27.65
C ASN A 102 1.95 2.08 -26.22
N LEU A 103 0.63 2.07 -26.01
CA LEU A 103 0.05 2.14 -24.68
C LEU A 103 0.40 0.88 -23.88
N LYS A 104 1.13 1.08 -22.78
CA LYS A 104 1.60 0.02 -21.87
C LYS A 104 0.88 0.07 -20.52
N PHE A 105 0.57 1.27 -20.04
CA PHE A 105 0.01 1.51 -18.71
C PHE A 105 -1.32 2.25 -18.83
N LEU A 106 -2.40 1.65 -18.34
CA LEU A 106 -3.71 2.27 -18.28
C LEU A 106 -4.20 2.33 -16.83
N THR A 107 -4.61 3.51 -16.37
CA THR A 107 -5.26 3.71 -15.09
C THR A 107 -6.65 4.32 -15.31
N LEU A 108 -7.68 3.67 -14.79
CA LEU A 108 -9.07 4.08 -14.87
C LEU A 108 -9.59 4.35 -13.46
N ASN A 109 -9.87 5.62 -13.15
CA ASN A 109 -10.34 6.06 -11.86
C ASN A 109 -11.76 6.63 -11.96
N GLU A 110 -12.65 6.15 -11.09
CA GLU A 110 -14.05 6.58 -10.97
C GLU A 110 -14.90 6.43 -12.25
N VAL A 111 -14.45 5.63 -13.21
CA VAL A 111 -15.14 5.45 -14.49
C VAL A 111 -16.45 4.71 -14.29
N GLN A 112 -17.59 5.28 -14.71
CA GLN A 112 -18.90 4.65 -14.58
C GLN A 112 -18.91 3.17 -15.02
N PRO A 113 -19.57 2.25 -14.29
CA PRO A 113 -19.42 0.81 -14.52
C PRO A 113 -19.76 0.33 -15.93
N ASP A 114 -20.86 0.80 -16.52
CA ASP A 114 -21.27 0.40 -17.88
C ASP A 114 -20.23 0.83 -18.92
N VAL A 115 -19.69 2.03 -18.73
CA VAL A 115 -18.64 2.60 -19.57
C VAL A 115 -17.32 1.85 -19.39
N LEU A 116 -16.98 1.49 -18.15
CA LEU A 116 -15.80 0.69 -17.85
C LEU A 116 -15.84 -0.65 -18.60
N LEU A 117 -16.97 -1.36 -18.59
CA LEU A 117 -17.08 -2.63 -19.31
C LEU A 117 -16.88 -2.48 -20.82
N VAL A 118 -17.43 -1.41 -21.42
CA VAL A 118 -17.20 -1.09 -22.84
C VAL A 118 -15.72 -0.87 -23.10
N VAL A 119 -15.02 -0.11 -22.25
CA VAL A 119 -13.59 0.14 -22.38
C VAL A 119 -12.78 -1.13 -22.22
N LEU A 120 -13.07 -1.94 -21.20
CA LEU A 120 -12.39 -3.21 -20.97
C LEU A 120 -12.51 -4.14 -22.18
N SER A 121 -13.67 -4.13 -22.86
CA SER A 121 -13.90 -4.95 -24.05
C SER A 121 -13.00 -4.55 -25.23
N THR A 122 -12.56 -3.28 -25.32
CA THR A 122 -11.67 -2.82 -26.39
C THR A 122 -10.19 -2.99 -26.08
N LEU A 123 -9.81 -3.24 -24.81
CA LEU A 123 -8.41 -3.36 -24.40
C LEU A 123 -7.69 -4.57 -24.99
N SER A 124 -8.42 -5.61 -25.37
CA SER A 124 -7.87 -6.79 -26.07
C SER A 124 -7.18 -6.42 -27.39
N ASN A 125 -7.58 -5.30 -28.01
CA ASN A 125 -7.02 -4.79 -29.26
C ASN A 125 -5.79 -3.91 -29.06
N ILE A 126 -5.33 -3.70 -27.82
CA ILE A 126 -4.18 -2.84 -27.52
C ILE A 126 -2.92 -3.71 -27.44
N PRO A 127 -2.01 -3.61 -28.41
CA PRO A 127 -0.97 -4.62 -28.64
C PRO A 127 0.14 -4.64 -27.59
N ARG A 128 0.23 -3.63 -26.72
CA ARG A 128 1.33 -3.47 -25.75
C ARG A 128 0.84 -3.26 -24.32
N LEU A 129 -0.46 -3.38 -24.08
CA LEU A 129 -1.03 -3.16 -22.75
C LEU A 129 -0.51 -4.23 -21.79
N SER A 130 0.27 -3.80 -20.82
CA SER A 130 0.95 -4.70 -19.87
C SER A 130 0.59 -4.42 -18.42
N SER A 131 -0.04 -3.27 -18.14
CA SER A 131 -0.45 -2.84 -16.81
C SER A 131 -1.81 -2.15 -16.86
N LEU A 132 -2.73 -2.62 -16.02
CA LEU A 132 -4.07 -2.06 -15.87
C LEU A 132 -4.35 -1.80 -14.38
N THR A 133 -4.78 -0.59 -14.06
CA THR A 133 -5.24 -0.22 -12.72
C THR A 133 -6.66 0.32 -12.83
N ILE A 134 -7.57 -0.23 -12.03
CA ILE A 134 -8.96 0.23 -11.93
C ILE A 134 -9.20 0.62 -10.48
N ASN A 135 -9.54 1.88 -10.23
CA ASN A 135 -9.93 2.37 -8.91
C ASN A 135 -11.34 2.95 -8.99
N ASN A 136 -12.31 2.28 -8.39
CA ASN A 136 -13.70 2.73 -8.49
C ASN A 136 -14.53 2.26 -7.31
N PHE A 137 -15.22 3.19 -6.66
CA PHE A 137 -15.91 2.94 -5.40
C PHE A 137 -17.30 2.30 -5.56
N ASN A 138 -17.87 2.21 -6.78
CA ASN A 138 -19.28 1.85 -6.98
C ASN A 138 -19.55 0.72 -8.01
N ILE A 139 -18.76 -0.37 -8.03
CA ILE A 139 -18.89 -1.44 -9.04
C ILE A 139 -19.38 -2.80 -8.47
N LEU A 140 -20.29 -2.81 -7.48
CA LEU A 140 -20.75 -4.05 -6.85
C LEU A 140 -21.21 -5.14 -7.83
N LYS A 141 -21.95 -4.77 -8.87
CA LYS A 141 -22.61 -5.73 -9.77
C LYS A 141 -21.71 -6.30 -10.88
N TYR A 142 -20.55 -5.72 -11.11
CA TYR A 142 -19.75 -6.02 -12.30
C TYR A 142 -18.33 -6.52 -11.99
N SER A 143 -18.00 -6.78 -10.72
CA SER A 143 -16.67 -7.29 -10.34
C SER A 143 -16.32 -8.59 -11.09
N THR A 144 -17.24 -9.55 -11.12
CA THR A 144 -17.09 -10.81 -11.88
C THR A 144 -16.83 -10.56 -13.36
N ASP A 145 -17.59 -9.67 -13.99
CA ASP A 145 -17.41 -9.35 -15.41
C ASP A 145 -16.06 -8.67 -15.69
N ILE A 146 -15.64 -7.77 -14.79
CA ILE A 146 -14.33 -7.11 -14.87
C ILE A 146 -13.23 -8.16 -14.81
N TYR A 147 -13.23 -9.05 -13.81
CA TYR A 147 -12.22 -10.11 -13.70
C TYR A 147 -12.22 -11.01 -14.94
N ARG A 148 -13.40 -11.42 -15.44
CA ARG A 148 -13.51 -12.24 -16.64
C ARG A 148 -12.90 -11.58 -17.87
N ILE A 149 -13.16 -10.29 -18.10
CA ILE A 149 -12.61 -9.58 -19.25
C ILE A 149 -11.10 -9.38 -19.08
N VAL A 150 -10.66 -8.94 -17.90
CA VAL A 150 -9.26 -8.61 -17.61
C VAL A 150 -8.36 -9.84 -17.67
N PHE A 151 -8.80 -10.97 -17.13
CA PHE A 151 -7.99 -12.20 -17.13
C PHE A 151 -7.76 -12.75 -18.53
N ASN A 152 -8.62 -12.42 -19.49
CA ASN A 152 -8.46 -12.76 -20.91
C ASN A 152 -7.57 -11.79 -21.68
N LEU A 153 -6.99 -10.76 -21.05
CA LEU A 153 -6.08 -9.85 -21.74
C LEU A 153 -4.70 -10.51 -21.94
N PRO A 154 -4.24 -10.69 -23.20
CA PRO A 154 -3.17 -11.64 -23.53
C PRO A 154 -1.78 -11.22 -23.03
N LEU A 155 -1.54 -9.91 -22.89
CA LEU A 155 -0.21 -9.36 -22.56
C LEU A 155 -0.17 -8.68 -21.19
N LEU A 156 -1.27 -8.75 -20.43
CA LEU A 156 -1.41 -8.05 -19.16
C LEU A 156 -0.60 -8.73 -18.05
N LYS A 157 0.48 -8.10 -17.61
CA LYS A 157 1.36 -8.61 -16.54
C LYS A 157 1.00 -8.07 -15.17
N TYR A 158 0.49 -6.85 -15.09
CA TYR A 158 0.10 -6.20 -13.84
C TYR A 158 -1.39 -5.85 -13.86
N PHE A 159 -2.09 -6.25 -12.81
CA PHE A 159 -3.48 -5.86 -12.61
C PHE A 159 -3.71 -5.41 -11.16
N LYS A 160 -4.28 -4.20 -11.01
CA LYS A 160 -4.79 -3.69 -9.74
C LYS A 160 -6.28 -3.38 -9.86
N PHE A 161 -7.06 -3.89 -8.91
CA PHE A 161 -8.47 -3.54 -8.78
C PHE A 161 -8.78 -3.06 -7.36
N SER A 162 -9.28 -1.83 -7.25
CA SER A 162 -9.63 -1.20 -5.98
C SER A 162 -11.07 -0.77 -5.97
N THR A 163 -11.77 -1.11 -4.89
CA THR A 163 -13.15 -0.66 -4.67
C THR A 163 -13.48 -0.66 -3.17
N SER A 164 -14.31 0.27 -2.73
CA SER A 164 -14.68 0.44 -1.31
C SER A 164 -15.65 -0.60 -0.79
N ASN A 165 -16.19 -1.43 -1.68
CA ASN A 165 -17.32 -2.29 -1.35
C ASN A 165 -16.90 -3.51 -0.52
N SER A 166 -17.68 -3.79 0.53
CA SER A 166 -17.45 -4.90 1.46
C SER A 166 -18.02 -6.24 0.98
N ASP A 167 -19.04 -6.21 0.13
CA ASP A 167 -19.91 -7.35 -0.15
C ASP A 167 -19.81 -7.80 -1.62
N LEU A 168 -18.59 -7.91 -2.13
CA LEU A 168 -18.37 -8.47 -3.46
C LEU A 168 -18.47 -9.98 -3.36
N LEU A 169 -19.29 -10.58 -4.23
CA LEU A 169 -19.31 -12.01 -4.47
C LEU A 169 -18.71 -12.25 -5.85
N ILE A 170 -17.51 -12.82 -5.88
CA ILE A 170 -16.84 -13.18 -7.13
C ILE A 170 -17.25 -14.59 -7.51
N SER A 171 -17.99 -14.69 -8.62
CA SER A 171 -18.47 -15.97 -9.16
C SER A 171 -17.88 -16.22 -10.55
N LEU A 172 -16.65 -16.74 -10.59
CA LEU A 172 -16.02 -17.15 -11.84
C LEU A 172 -16.34 -18.62 -12.15
N PRO A 173 -16.55 -18.99 -13.43
CA PRO A 173 -16.83 -20.38 -13.80
C PRO A 173 -15.65 -21.30 -13.46
N THR A 174 -15.88 -22.61 -13.38
CA THR A 174 -14.78 -23.56 -13.19
C THR A 174 -13.85 -23.52 -14.39
N ARG A 175 -12.54 -23.40 -14.11
CA ARG A 175 -11.46 -23.23 -15.08
C ARG A 175 -11.35 -24.41 -16.05
N THR A 176 -11.08 -24.11 -17.32
CA THR A 176 -10.51 -25.04 -18.31
C THR A 176 -9.05 -24.67 -18.59
N ASP A 177 -8.24 -25.64 -19.02
CA ASP A 177 -6.76 -25.47 -19.14
C ASP A 177 -6.31 -24.43 -20.17
N GLU A 178 -7.22 -23.91 -21.00
CA GLU A 178 -6.91 -23.00 -22.10
C GLU A 178 -7.05 -21.50 -21.74
N GLN A 179 -7.50 -21.14 -20.54
CA GLN A 179 -7.90 -19.77 -20.18
C GLN A 179 -7.00 -19.11 -19.12
N TYR A 180 -5.69 -19.32 -19.20
CA TYR A 180 -4.78 -18.81 -18.16
C TYR A 180 -4.39 -17.37 -18.47
N SER A 181 -4.49 -16.53 -17.45
CA SER A 181 -4.06 -15.14 -17.54
C SER A 181 -2.53 -15.03 -17.53
N SER A 182 -2.01 -14.03 -18.24
CA SER A 182 -0.57 -13.68 -18.26
C SER A 182 -0.13 -12.83 -17.06
N ILE A 183 -1.06 -12.57 -16.13
CA ILE A 183 -0.82 -11.74 -14.95
C ILE A 183 0.24 -12.36 -14.05
N LYS A 184 1.24 -11.54 -13.72
CA LYS A 184 2.34 -11.83 -12.79
C LYS A 184 2.23 -11.05 -11.49
N TYR A 185 1.53 -9.92 -11.50
CA TYR A 185 1.36 -9.04 -10.34
C TYR A 185 -0.13 -8.73 -10.18
N LEU A 186 -0.73 -9.27 -9.12
CA LEU A 186 -2.15 -9.09 -8.82
C LEU A 186 -2.32 -8.31 -7.52
N VAL A 187 -3.03 -7.19 -7.59
CA VAL A 187 -3.35 -6.32 -6.45
C VAL A 187 -4.86 -6.25 -6.29
N ILE A 188 -5.36 -6.89 -5.22
CA ILE A 188 -6.76 -6.93 -4.83
C ILE A 188 -6.94 -5.93 -3.69
N ASP A 189 -7.40 -4.72 -4.02
CA ASP A 189 -7.54 -3.59 -3.10
C ASP A 189 -9.02 -3.35 -2.75
N HIS A 190 -9.69 -4.43 -2.37
CA HIS A 190 -11.07 -4.47 -1.88
C HIS A 190 -11.25 -5.65 -0.92
N HIS A 191 -12.44 -5.77 -0.33
CA HIS A 191 -12.79 -6.92 0.50
C HIS A 191 -12.87 -8.19 -0.35
N CYS A 192 -12.19 -9.26 0.10
CA CYS A 192 -12.12 -10.53 -0.60
C CYS A 192 -11.98 -11.67 0.43
N THR A 193 -12.69 -12.77 0.24
CA THR A 193 -12.57 -13.97 1.08
C THR A 193 -11.38 -14.83 0.67
N LEU A 194 -10.94 -15.76 1.54
CA LEU A 194 -9.87 -16.70 1.19
C LEU A 194 -10.25 -17.59 0.00
N ASP A 195 -11.51 -18.04 -0.07
CA ASP A 195 -12.03 -18.82 -1.19
C ASP A 195 -11.99 -18.03 -2.52
N GLU A 196 -12.34 -16.75 -2.51
CA GLU A 196 -12.26 -15.88 -3.69
C GLU A 196 -10.81 -15.60 -4.11
N ILE A 197 -9.89 -15.40 -3.17
CA ILE A 197 -8.46 -15.32 -3.49
C ILE A 197 -8.01 -16.61 -4.17
N GLY A 198 -8.49 -17.75 -3.67
CA GLY A 198 -8.22 -19.03 -4.31
C GLY A 198 -8.72 -19.09 -5.74
N LEU A 199 -10.00 -18.76 -5.94
CA LEU A 199 -10.61 -18.71 -7.26
C LEU A 199 -9.83 -17.79 -8.21
N LEU A 200 -9.50 -16.56 -7.79
CA LEU A 200 -8.76 -15.60 -8.61
C LEU A 200 -7.35 -16.07 -8.96
N THR A 201 -6.61 -16.58 -7.97
CA THR A 201 -5.24 -17.07 -8.19
C THR A 201 -5.20 -18.33 -9.06
N SER A 202 -6.29 -19.11 -9.09
CA SER A 202 -6.41 -20.23 -10.02
C SER A 202 -6.36 -19.78 -11.48
N TYR A 203 -6.78 -18.56 -11.83
CA TYR A 203 -6.66 -18.04 -13.20
C TYR A 203 -5.27 -17.49 -13.54
N THR A 204 -4.41 -17.30 -12.54
CA THR A 204 -3.09 -16.65 -12.69
C THR A 204 -1.96 -17.60 -12.27
N PRO A 205 -1.70 -18.69 -13.00
CA PRO A 205 -0.67 -19.66 -12.60
C PRO A 205 0.77 -19.10 -12.67
N GLN A 206 0.99 -18.04 -13.46
CA GLN A 206 2.27 -17.34 -13.57
C GLN A 206 2.44 -16.21 -12.55
N LEU A 207 1.61 -16.19 -11.50
CA LEU A 207 1.63 -15.12 -10.52
C LEU A 207 2.95 -15.12 -9.74
N ASP A 208 3.69 -14.02 -9.83
CA ASP A 208 4.93 -13.78 -9.10
C ASP A 208 4.65 -13.09 -7.76
N ARG A 209 3.68 -12.16 -7.74
CA ARG A 209 3.33 -11.35 -6.57
C ARG A 209 1.83 -11.20 -6.39
N LEU A 210 1.38 -11.44 -5.16
CA LEU A 210 0.00 -11.24 -4.72
C LEU A 210 -0.05 -10.18 -3.61
N TYR A 211 -0.93 -9.19 -3.76
CA TYR A 211 -1.27 -8.24 -2.72
C TYR A 211 -2.78 -8.24 -2.50
N VAL A 212 -3.21 -8.42 -1.24
CA VAL A 212 -4.63 -8.36 -0.86
C VAL A 212 -4.81 -7.43 0.34
N ASN A 213 -5.58 -6.35 0.17
CA ASN A 213 -5.72 -5.32 1.18
C ASN A 213 -6.72 -5.66 2.30
N LYS A 214 -7.74 -6.45 2.03
CA LYS A 214 -8.78 -6.73 3.03
C LYS A 214 -9.27 -8.16 2.87
N VAL A 215 -8.59 -9.08 3.54
CA VAL A 215 -8.98 -10.48 3.56
C VAL A 215 -10.05 -10.66 4.62
N ALA A 216 -11.22 -11.16 4.22
CA ALA A 216 -12.32 -11.54 5.09
C ALA A 216 -12.45 -13.07 5.19
N LYS A 217 -13.29 -13.52 6.11
CA LYS A 217 -13.53 -14.94 6.34
C LYS A 217 -14.27 -15.60 5.17
N ASN A 218 -13.75 -16.74 4.69
CA ASN A 218 -14.50 -17.97 4.37
C ASN A 218 -13.55 -19.08 3.88
N LEU A 219 -13.76 -20.30 4.38
CA LEU A 219 -13.06 -21.52 3.98
C LEU A 219 -14.03 -22.71 3.98
N HIS A 220 -14.91 -22.76 2.98
CA HIS A 220 -15.61 -24.01 2.65
C HIS A 220 -15.03 -24.56 1.35
N ASN A 221 -14.35 -25.71 1.45
CA ASN A 221 -13.80 -26.47 0.32
C ASN A 221 -12.69 -25.80 -0.52
N PHE A 222 -11.80 -24.98 0.07
CA PHE A 222 -10.60 -24.51 -0.64
C PHE A 222 -9.76 -25.70 -1.12
N SER A 223 -9.64 -25.88 -2.44
CA SER A 223 -8.74 -26.84 -3.06
C SER A 223 -7.33 -26.25 -3.12
N GLY A 224 -6.31 -27.10 -2.98
CA GLY A 224 -4.91 -26.64 -3.08
C GLY A 224 -4.64 -25.96 -4.42
N ILE A 225 -3.89 -24.85 -4.39
CA ILE A 225 -3.57 -24.07 -5.58
C ILE A 225 -2.07 -24.09 -5.77
N ASN A 226 -1.68 -24.36 -7.00
CA ASN A 226 -0.30 -24.49 -7.37
C ASN A 226 0.21 -23.21 -8.03
N LEU A 227 1.01 -22.46 -7.28
CA LEU A 227 1.55 -21.16 -7.66
C LEU A 227 3.08 -21.20 -7.59
N TYR A 228 3.69 -22.05 -8.42
CA TYR A 228 5.14 -22.30 -8.40
C TYR A 228 6.02 -21.05 -8.56
N HIS A 229 5.51 -20.03 -9.26
CA HIS A 229 6.21 -18.78 -9.52
C HIS A 229 6.04 -17.73 -8.41
N LEU A 230 5.08 -17.96 -7.50
CA LEU A 230 4.74 -16.98 -6.46
C LEU A 230 5.88 -16.85 -5.48
N ASN A 231 6.49 -15.67 -5.48
CA ASN A 231 7.63 -15.33 -4.64
C ASN A 231 7.28 -14.34 -3.53
N SER A 232 6.17 -13.61 -3.66
CA SER A 232 5.78 -12.58 -2.69
C SER A 232 4.28 -12.57 -2.44
N ILE A 233 3.90 -12.61 -1.17
CA ILE A 233 2.52 -12.46 -0.70
C ILE A 233 2.47 -11.29 0.28
N TYR A 234 1.50 -10.39 0.08
CA TYR A 234 1.08 -9.40 1.05
C TYR A 234 -0.41 -9.60 1.38
N LEU A 235 -0.74 -9.77 2.66
CA LEU A 235 -2.13 -9.89 3.13
C LEU A 235 -2.39 -8.90 4.26
N ASN A 236 -3.48 -8.15 4.15
CA ASN A 236 -4.02 -7.39 5.27
C ASN A 236 -5.33 -8.05 5.71
N ILE A 237 -5.22 -8.77 6.82
CA ILE A 237 -6.16 -9.75 7.36
C ILE A 237 -7.11 -9.06 8.34
N TYR A 238 -8.41 -9.24 8.11
CA TYR A 238 -9.46 -8.68 8.95
C TYR A 238 -10.47 -9.75 9.31
N ASN A 239 -10.66 -10.01 10.62
CA ASN A 239 -11.59 -11.02 11.13
C ASN A 239 -11.35 -12.46 10.62
N ILE A 240 -10.08 -12.86 10.48
CA ILE A 240 -9.69 -14.24 10.17
C ILE A 240 -8.83 -14.75 11.32
N THR A 241 -9.08 -15.98 11.74
CA THR A 241 -8.27 -16.65 12.75
C THR A 241 -6.96 -17.16 12.17
N PHE A 242 -5.95 -17.37 13.01
CA PHE A 242 -4.70 -17.98 12.60
C PHE A 242 -4.92 -19.36 11.96
N ASN A 243 -5.84 -20.18 12.51
CA ASN A 243 -6.14 -21.51 11.98
C ASN A 243 -6.63 -21.46 10.53
N GLU A 244 -7.51 -20.51 10.22
CA GLU A 244 -8.01 -20.31 8.86
C GLU A 244 -6.88 -19.87 7.92
N LEU A 245 -6.05 -18.90 8.34
CA LEU A 245 -4.89 -18.48 7.55
C LEU A 245 -3.90 -19.63 7.33
N GLU A 246 -3.60 -20.41 8.36
CA GLU A 246 -2.68 -21.54 8.33
C GLU A 246 -3.12 -22.57 7.28
N ILE A 247 -4.40 -22.93 7.27
CA ILE A 247 -4.98 -23.83 6.26
C ILE A 247 -4.80 -23.25 4.85
N PHE A 248 -5.08 -21.96 4.67
CA PHE A 248 -4.93 -21.29 3.39
C PHE A 248 -3.48 -21.31 2.89
N LEU A 249 -2.52 -20.93 3.75
CA LEU A 249 -1.10 -20.91 3.40
C LEU A 249 -0.59 -22.33 3.06
N ILE A 250 -0.92 -23.34 3.87
CA ILE A 250 -0.55 -24.74 3.59
C ILE A 250 -1.03 -25.20 2.20
N LYS A 251 -2.20 -24.73 1.77
CA LYS A 251 -2.78 -25.08 0.48
C LYS A 251 -2.23 -24.28 -0.71
N ILE A 252 -1.39 -23.27 -0.46
CA ILE A 252 -0.66 -22.55 -1.51
C ILE A 252 0.72 -23.18 -1.68
N TYR A 253 0.85 -24.01 -2.71
CA TYR A 253 2.13 -24.59 -3.10
C TYR A 253 2.94 -23.55 -3.87
N SER A 254 4.00 -23.02 -3.27
CA SER A 254 4.80 -21.93 -3.84
C SER A 254 6.25 -21.94 -3.34
N ASN A 255 7.14 -21.28 -4.08
CA ASN A 255 8.53 -21.01 -3.66
C ASN A 255 8.62 -19.63 -2.99
N LEU A 256 7.80 -19.42 -1.96
CA LEU A 256 7.61 -18.11 -1.35
C LEU A 256 8.91 -17.59 -0.72
N LYS A 257 9.34 -16.41 -1.14
CA LYS A 257 10.52 -15.71 -0.61
C LYS A 257 10.16 -14.58 0.34
N THR A 258 9.01 -13.94 0.13
CA THR A 258 8.53 -12.82 0.93
C THR A 258 7.09 -13.04 1.38
N LEU A 259 6.87 -13.00 2.69
CA LEU A 259 5.54 -13.02 3.29
C LEU A 259 5.39 -11.77 4.16
N SER A 260 4.41 -10.93 3.82
CA SER A 260 4.09 -9.72 4.56
C SER A 260 2.64 -9.74 4.99
N MET A 261 2.38 -9.51 6.27
CA MET A 261 1.03 -9.55 6.80
C MET A 261 0.77 -8.42 7.77
N LYS A 262 -0.44 -7.88 7.68
CA LYS A 262 -1.06 -7.07 8.71
C LYS A 262 -2.27 -7.85 9.24
N CYS A 263 -2.41 -8.03 10.54
CA CYS A 263 -3.50 -8.80 11.12
C CYS A 263 -4.01 -8.16 12.41
N SER A 264 -5.18 -8.59 12.87
CA SER A 264 -5.87 -8.06 14.06
C SER A 264 -6.76 -9.14 14.69
N ASN A 265 -7.26 -8.87 15.90
CA ASN A 265 -8.34 -9.60 16.60
C ASN A 265 -8.03 -11.02 17.10
N ASP A 266 -7.16 -11.80 16.45
CA ASP A 266 -6.78 -13.15 16.93
C ASP A 266 -5.37 -13.15 17.54
N THR A 267 -5.30 -13.41 18.84
CA THR A 267 -4.06 -13.41 19.62
C THR A 267 -3.10 -14.53 19.16
N MET A 268 -3.60 -15.56 18.49
CA MET A 268 -2.78 -16.66 17.96
C MET A 268 -1.77 -16.19 16.91
N PHE A 269 -1.98 -15.03 16.27
CA PHE A 269 -0.97 -14.40 15.41
C PHE A 269 0.32 -14.00 16.14
N LEU A 270 0.27 -13.87 17.47
CA LEU A 270 1.39 -13.53 18.33
C LEU A 270 2.15 -14.78 18.81
N ASN A 271 1.63 -15.99 18.52
CA ASN A 271 2.26 -17.24 18.91
C ASN A 271 3.46 -17.54 17.99
N THR A 272 4.67 -17.33 18.53
CA THR A 272 5.91 -17.51 17.78
C THR A 272 6.14 -18.96 17.36
N HIS A 273 5.82 -19.92 18.23
CA HIS A 273 6.06 -21.33 17.93
C HIS A 273 5.21 -21.82 16.75
N ARG A 274 3.96 -21.36 16.65
CA ARG A 274 3.10 -21.69 15.50
C ARG A 274 3.64 -21.15 14.19
N TRP A 275 4.10 -19.89 14.17
CA TRP A 275 4.77 -19.32 13.00
C TRP A 275 6.03 -20.08 12.61
N GLU A 276 6.83 -20.48 13.60
CA GLU A 276 8.04 -21.25 13.38
C GLU A 276 7.74 -22.61 12.73
N LEU A 277 6.77 -23.36 13.26
CA LEU A 277 6.35 -24.64 12.68
C LEU A 277 5.80 -24.47 11.26
N LEU A 278 4.91 -23.50 11.04
CA LEU A 278 4.33 -23.23 9.73
C LEU A 278 5.41 -22.91 8.68
N ILE A 279 6.31 -21.97 8.99
CA ILE A 279 7.30 -21.53 8.01
C ILE A 279 8.37 -22.58 7.78
N MET A 280 8.86 -23.27 8.82
CA MET A 280 9.89 -24.31 8.64
C MET A 280 9.36 -25.50 7.84
N ASN A 281 8.09 -25.85 7.98
CA ASN A 281 7.50 -27.00 7.28
C ASN A 281 7.08 -26.67 5.85
N TYR A 282 6.54 -25.47 5.60
CA TYR A 282 5.89 -25.15 4.31
C TYR A 282 6.62 -24.09 3.48
N TYR A 283 7.45 -23.23 4.10
CA TYR A 283 8.18 -22.16 3.41
C TYR A 283 9.66 -22.09 3.82
N PRO A 284 10.43 -23.17 3.67
CA PRO A 284 11.83 -23.20 4.09
C PRO A 284 12.73 -22.20 3.33
N GLN A 285 12.28 -21.73 2.16
CA GLN A 285 12.97 -20.74 1.32
C GLN A 285 12.61 -19.29 1.65
N LEU A 286 11.81 -19.03 2.70
CA LEU A 286 11.40 -17.68 3.05
C LEU A 286 12.60 -16.84 3.49
N GLU A 287 12.87 -15.78 2.72
CA GLU A 287 13.97 -14.84 2.97
C GLU A 287 13.50 -13.68 3.85
N LYS A 288 12.27 -13.20 3.61
CA LYS A 288 11.71 -12.02 4.26
C LYS A 288 10.34 -12.32 4.86
N PHE A 289 10.21 -12.03 6.14
CA PHE A 289 8.95 -12.11 6.86
C PHE A 289 8.66 -10.79 7.55
N TYR A 290 7.48 -10.23 7.26
CA TYR A 290 6.98 -9.00 7.86
C TYR A 290 5.63 -9.30 8.50
N LEU A 291 5.51 -9.12 9.80
CA LEU A 291 4.25 -9.31 10.51
C LEU A 291 3.93 -8.09 11.35
N LYS A 292 2.79 -7.47 11.08
CA LYS A 292 2.26 -6.32 11.82
C LYS A 292 0.94 -6.70 12.46
N TYR A 293 0.96 -6.98 13.76
CA TYR A 293 -0.26 -7.17 14.53
C TYR A 293 -0.83 -5.81 14.91
N CYS A 294 -2.12 -5.59 14.69
CA CYS A 294 -2.82 -4.34 15.01
C CYS A 294 -4.03 -4.68 15.85
N ASP A 295 -4.15 -4.14 17.06
CA ASP A 295 -5.36 -4.34 17.86
C ASP A 295 -5.87 -3.04 18.48
N ARG A 296 -7.18 -3.00 18.72
CA ARG A 296 -7.82 -1.94 19.50
C ARG A 296 -7.93 -2.43 20.93
N ILE A 297 -7.17 -1.82 21.84
CA ILE A 297 -7.24 -2.24 23.25
C ILE A 297 -8.64 -1.86 23.77
N SER A 298 -9.53 -2.85 23.93
CA SER A 298 -10.79 -2.61 24.63
C SER A 298 -10.52 -2.38 26.13
N ASN A 299 -11.46 -1.75 26.85
CA ASN A 299 -11.32 -1.55 28.29
C ASN A 299 -11.44 -2.86 29.08
N ASP A 300 -11.95 -3.92 28.47
CA ASP A 300 -12.34 -5.15 29.16
C ASP A 300 -11.20 -6.17 29.33
N GLY A 301 -9.94 -5.74 29.15
CA GLY A 301 -8.77 -6.61 29.30
C GLY A 301 -8.70 -7.69 28.22
N PHE A 302 -7.89 -8.72 28.46
CA PHE A 302 -7.73 -9.94 27.65
C PHE A 302 -6.53 -9.99 26.69
N TYR A 303 -5.32 -10.05 27.27
CA TYR A 303 -4.34 -11.05 26.86
C TYR A 303 -3.67 -11.60 28.13
N LYS A 304 -3.80 -12.90 28.41
CA LYS A 304 -3.07 -13.56 29.51
C LYS A 304 -1.77 -14.23 29.04
N GLU A 305 -1.57 -14.32 27.74
CA GLU A 305 -0.44 -15.03 27.15
C GLU A 305 0.73 -14.09 26.93
N LYS A 306 1.89 -14.47 27.50
CA LYS A 306 3.15 -13.77 27.33
C LYS A 306 3.62 -13.91 25.88
N ILE A 307 3.90 -12.80 25.21
CA ILE A 307 4.42 -12.80 23.84
C ILE A 307 5.94 -12.94 23.89
N ASP A 308 6.47 -13.96 23.23
CA ASP A 308 7.93 -14.15 23.12
C ASP A 308 8.52 -13.34 21.96
N LEU A 309 8.69 -12.04 22.17
CA LEU A 309 9.42 -11.15 21.26
C LEU A 309 10.91 -11.45 21.17
N SER A 310 11.44 -12.17 22.15
CA SER A 310 12.86 -12.53 22.27
C SER A 310 13.20 -13.88 21.65
N SER A 311 12.24 -14.56 21.02
CA SER A 311 12.50 -15.86 20.41
C SER A 311 13.60 -15.76 19.36
N SER A 312 14.48 -16.75 19.36
CA SER A 312 15.57 -16.83 18.39
C SER A 312 15.09 -16.93 16.95
N PHE A 313 13.84 -17.35 16.74
CA PHE A 313 13.13 -17.37 15.46
C PHE A 313 13.13 -15.99 14.80
N TRP A 314 12.68 -14.95 15.50
CA TRP A 314 12.66 -13.57 14.99
C TRP A 314 14.07 -13.03 14.79
N ILE A 315 14.94 -13.27 15.77
CA ILE A 315 16.25 -12.64 15.90
C ILE A 315 17.24 -13.18 14.85
N LYS A 316 17.41 -14.51 14.79
CA LYS A 316 18.43 -15.13 13.93
C LYS A 316 18.15 -14.88 12.44
N LYS A 317 16.87 -14.86 12.07
CA LYS A 317 16.42 -14.60 10.70
C LYS A 317 16.28 -13.11 10.36
N LYS A 318 16.45 -12.22 11.35
CA LYS A 318 16.24 -10.76 11.21
C LYS A 318 14.88 -10.41 10.61
N TRP A 319 13.85 -11.18 10.98
CA TRP A 319 12.51 -10.97 10.48
C TRP A 319 11.84 -9.81 11.20
N ILE A 320 11.06 -9.02 10.46
CA ILE A 320 10.44 -7.83 11.00
C ILE A 320 9.09 -8.21 11.59
N PHE A 321 8.99 -8.09 12.90
CA PHE A 321 7.73 -8.20 13.62
C PHE A 321 7.43 -6.87 14.29
N GLY A 322 6.17 -6.48 14.33
CA GLY A 322 5.72 -5.26 14.98
C GLY A 322 4.33 -5.48 15.55
N ILE A 323 4.12 -4.99 16.76
CA ILE A 323 2.81 -4.99 17.41
C ILE A 323 2.38 -3.54 17.54
N GLU A 324 1.23 -3.21 16.99
CA GLU A 324 0.62 -1.90 17.10
C GLU A 324 -0.67 -2.03 17.90
N PHE A 325 -0.78 -1.27 18.97
CA PHE A 325 -2.00 -1.14 19.74
C PHE A 325 -2.54 0.27 19.59
N SER A 326 -3.82 0.40 19.26
CA SER A 326 -4.50 1.68 19.19
C SER A 326 -5.50 1.82 20.34
N PHE A 327 -5.52 2.99 20.98
CA PHE A 327 -6.46 3.33 22.03
C PHE A 327 -6.90 4.79 21.89
N GLY A 328 -8.16 5.01 21.48
CA GLY A 328 -8.59 6.35 21.06
C GLY A 328 -7.70 6.85 19.93
N ASN A 329 -7.02 7.98 20.16
CA ASN A 329 -6.06 8.54 19.20
C ASN A 329 -4.62 8.07 19.44
N ILE A 330 -4.32 7.40 20.56
CA ILE A 330 -2.96 7.01 20.92
C ILE A 330 -2.61 5.70 20.23
N VAL A 331 -1.40 5.62 19.69
CA VAL A 331 -0.84 4.43 19.08
C VAL A 331 0.42 4.01 19.83
N TYR A 332 0.45 2.78 20.33
CA TYR A 332 1.61 2.14 20.94
C TYR A 332 2.20 1.16 19.94
N ILE A 333 3.45 1.32 19.57
CA ILE A 333 4.13 0.42 18.64
C ILE A 333 5.26 -0.26 19.38
N ILE A 334 5.21 -1.59 19.44
CA ILE A 334 6.27 -2.43 19.98
C ILE A 334 7.02 -3.04 18.81
N HIS A 335 8.30 -2.71 18.71
CA HIS A 335 9.22 -3.42 17.83
C HIS A 335 10.15 -4.30 18.66
N PRO A 336 10.37 -5.57 18.29
CA PRO A 336 11.33 -6.45 18.95
C PRO A 336 12.78 -5.98 18.75
N PHE A 337 13.03 -5.15 17.73
CA PHE A 337 14.32 -4.57 17.43
C PHE A 337 14.21 -3.05 17.36
N SER A 338 15.02 -2.34 18.12
CA SER A 338 15.19 -0.90 17.90
C SER A 338 16.19 -0.67 16.76
N LYS A 339 15.78 0.06 15.73
CA LYS A 339 16.71 0.60 14.73
C LYS A 339 17.46 1.76 15.39
N LYS A 340 18.78 1.66 15.61
CA LYS A 340 19.57 2.88 15.84
C LYS A 340 19.64 3.62 14.51
N TRP A 341 19.11 4.84 14.50
CA TRP A 341 19.56 5.87 13.58
C TRP A 341 20.91 6.34 14.14
N TYR A 342 22.01 5.94 13.51
CA TYR A 342 23.20 6.77 13.59
C TYR A 342 22.93 7.93 12.64
N ASP A 343 22.61 9.09 13.20
CA ASP A 343 22.90 10.36 12.51
C ASP A 343 24.43 10.47 12.46
N ASP A 344 25.05 9.86 11.44
CA ASP A 344 26.35 10.32 10.96
C ASP A 344 26.09 11.54 10.07
N THR A 345 25.67 12.64 10.68
CA THR A 345 25.57 13.95 10.00
C THR A 345 26.95 14.58 9.74
N GLU A 346 28.06 13.86 9.95
CA GLU A 346 29.39 14.36 9.60
C GLU A 346 30.09 13.65 8.45
N ASN A 347 29.57 12.53 7.91
CA ASN A 347 30.09 11.99 6.65
C ASN A 347 28.99 11.27 5.87
N ASN A 348 28.58 11.87 4.74
CA ASN A 348 27.60 11.36 3.77
C ASN A 348 28.03 10.05 3.10
N ILE A 349 28.19 8.98 3.87
CA ILE A 349 28.32 7.62 3.38
C ILE A 349 27.28 6.80 4.14
N ILE A 350 26.08 6.73 3.56
CA ILE A 350 25.05 5.77 3.97
C ILE A 350 25.63 4.38 3.69
N THR A 351 26.24 3.76 4.69
CA THR A 351 26.62 2.34 4.64
C THR A 351 25.46 1.53 5.20
N ASP A 352 25.17 0.38 4.59
CA ASP A 352 24.13 -0.60 4.99
C ASP A 352 24.34 -1.23 6.38
N ASN A 353 25.23 -0.68 7.21
CA ASN A 353 25.58 -1.17 8.54
C ASN A 353 24.66 -0.63 9.63
N VAL A 354 23.35 -0.77 9.45
CA VAL A 354 22.40 -0.52 10.53
C VAL A 354 22.57 -1.60 11.60
N LYS A 355 23.18 -1.24 12.74
CA LYS A 355 23.24 -2.11 13.92
C LYS A 355 21.85 -2.16 14.56
N TYR A 356 21.16 -3.29 14.40
CA TYR A 356 19.95 -3.60 15.14
C TYR A 356 20.31 -4.00 16.56
N TYR A 357 19.73 -3.33 17.55
CA TYR A 357 19.77 -3.82 18.92
C TYR A 357 18.59 -4.76 19.12
N ILE A 358 18.85 -5.90 19.77
CA ILE A 358 17.90 -6.98 20.04
C ILE A 358 17.11 -6.64 21.31
N PHE A 359 16.66 -5.40 21.42
CA PHE A 359 15.94 -4.94 22.58
C PHE A 359 14.61 -4.36 22.13
N PRO A 360 13.49 -4.80 22.73
CA PRO A 360 12.19 -4.24 22.41
C PRO A 360 12.15 -2.74 22.66
N SER A 361 11.58 -2.04 21.69
CA SER A 361 11.31 -0.60 21.75
C SER A 361 9.81 -0.35 21.77
N LEU A 362 9.40 0.67 22.52
CA LEU A 362 8.05 1.19 22.58
C LEU A 362 8.04 2.59 21.96
N THR A 363 7.25 2.78 20.92
CA THR A 363 6.93 4.10 20.39
C THR A 363 5.52 4.47 20.82
N ILE A 364 5.34 5.63 21.45
CA ILE A 364 4.03 6.19 21.80
C ILE A 364 3.78 7.37 20.87
N ALA A 365 2.69 7.30 20.11
CA ALA A 365 2.31 8.35 19.16
C ALA A 365 0.91 8.92 19.43
N ASN A 366 0.70 10.18 19.02
CA ASN A 366 -0.59 10.86 19.01
C ASN A 366 -1.24 11.08 20.40
N ILE A 367 -0.44 11.54 21.36
CA ILE A 367 -0.93 11.90 22.70
C ILE A 367 -1.74 13.20 22.60
N SER A 368 -3.06 13.16 22.83
CA SER A 368 -3.89 14.38 22.85
C SER A 368 -4.14 14.87 24.28
N ASP A 369 -4.17 16.20 24.46
CA ASP A 369 -4.30 16.90 25.76
C ASP A 369 -5.52 16.51 26.61
N PHE A 370 -6.54 15.90 26.01
CA PHE A 370 -7.79 15.54 26.68
C PHE A 370 -7.86 14.08 27.17
N ILE A 371 -6.80 13.29 26.96
CA ILE A 371 -6.78 11.88 27.41
C ILE A 371 -6.36 11.82 28.88
N LEU A 372 -7.08 11.03 29.68
CA LEU A 372 -6.74 10.77 31.09
C LEU A 372 -5.32 10.19 31.16
N GLU A 373 -4.40 10.87 31.85
CA GLU A 373 -3.03 10.42 32.12
C GLU A 373 -2.99 8.97 32.62
N THR A 374 -3.98 8.60 33.44
CA THR A 374 -4.14 7.25 33.99
C THR A 374 -4.31 6.19 32.91
N MET A 375 -4.93 6.51 31.76
CA MET A 375 -5.11 5.56 30.66
C MET A 375 -3.78 5.22 30.01
N ILE A 376 -2.91 6.21 29.80
CA ILE A 376 -1.59 5.99 29.21
C ILE A 376 -0.77 5.05 30.08
N LEU A 377 -0.72 5.34 31.39
CA LEU A 377 0.00 4.52 32.36
C LEU A 377 -0.54 3.10 32.43
N THR A 378 -1.86 2.94 32.54
CA THR A 378 -2.51 1.63 32.62
C THR A 378 -2.15 0.77 31.41
N LYS A 379 -2.07 1.37 30.20
CA LYS A 379 -1.69 0.65 28.98
C LYS A 379 -0.19 0.33 28.92
N ILE A 380 0.68 1.18 29.46
CA ILE A 380 2.11 0.89 29.55
C ILE A 380 2.39 -0.22 30.57
N GLU A 381 1.76 -0.17 31.75
CA GLU A 381 1.79 -1.27 32.72
C GLU A 381 1.36 -2.58 32.06
N TYR A 382 0.29 -2.54 31.27
CA TYR A 382 -0.16 -3.68 30.50
C TYR A 382 0.88 -4.17 29.48
N ILE A 383 1.47 -3.29 28.68
CA ILE A 383 2.56 -3.65 27.74
C ILE A 383 3.73 -4.31 28.50
N LEU A 384 4.03 -3.84 29.72
CA LEU A 384 5.07 -4.40 30.57
C LEU A 384 4.74 -5.78 31.13
N THR A 385 3.47 -6.15 31.23
CA THR A 385 3.08 -7.53 31.54
C THR A 385 3.40 -8.48 30.38
N ILE A 386 3.42 -7.97 29.15
CA ILE A 386 3.66 -8.74 27.94
C ILE A 386 5.16 -8.85 27.63
N THR A 387 5.89 -7.73 27.70
CA THR A 387 7.30 -7.66 27.28
C THR A 387 8.10 -6.63 28.06
N LYS A 388 9.41 -6.84 28.15
CA LYS A 388 10.35 -5.85 28.68
C LYS A 388 10.70 -4.83 27.60
N ILE A 389 10.56 -3.55 27.92
CA ILE A 389 10.92 -2.43 27.04
C ILE A 389 12.23 -1.81 27.52
N TYR A 390 13.16 -1.59 26.60
CA TYR A 390 14.46 -0.95 26.88
C TYR A 390 14.65 0.36 26.15
N HIS A 391 13.84 0.64 25.14
CA HIS A 391 13.93 1.87 24.35
C HIS A 391 12.55 2.50 24.28
N LEU A 392 12.43 3.76 24.67
CA LEU A 392 11.18 4.53 24.59
C LEU A 392 11.34 5.67 23.60
N GLU A 393 10.42 5.78 22.66
CA GLU A 393 10.31 6.90 21.72
C GLU A 393 8.92 7.52 21.79
N THR A 394 8.82 8.85 21.85
CA THR A 394 7.53 9.55 21.79
C THR A 394 7.46 10.39 20.53
N PHE A 395 6.45 10.16 19.70
CA PHE A 395 6.22 10.85 18.42
C PHE A 395 4.92 11.63 18.47
N GLU A 396 4.87 12.80 17.82
CA GLU A 396 3.66 13.60 17.58
C GLU A 396 2.92 14.07 18.86
N LYS A 397 2.88 15.41 19.03
CA LYS A 397 2.31 16.17 20.17
C LYS A 397 3.14 16.16 21.45
N GLU A 398 2.91 17.18 22.28
CA GLU A 398 3.66 17.46 23.50
C GLU A 398 3.25 16.50 24.64
N ILE A 399 4.18 15.65 25.10
CA ILE A 399 3.97 14.88 26.34
C ILE A 399 4.27 15.77 27.55
N SER A 400 3.39 15.76 28.55
CA SER A 400 3.66 16.49 29.78
C SER A 400 4.81 15.83 30.55
N ILE A 401 5.64 16.64 31.19
CA ILE A 401 6.76 16.15 32.00
C ILE A 401 6.27 15.22 33.12
N SER A 402 5.10 15.50 33.71
CA SER A 402 4.51 14.66 34.75
C SER A 402 4.23 13.25 34.27
N ILE A 403 3.58 13.12 33.11
CA ILE A 403 3.29 11.81 32.50
C ILE A 403 4.59 11.12 32.13
N LEU A 404 5.53 11.82 31.51
CA LEU A 404 6.81 11.22 31.12
C LEU A 404 7.56 10.65 32.34
N ILE A 405 7.62 11.37 33.46
CA ILE A 405 8.25 10.87 34.69
C ILE A 405 7.54 9.60 35.18
N GLN A 406 6.20 9.58 35.17
CA GLN A 406 5.43 8.40 35.57
C GLN A 406 5.71 7.21 34.63
N ILE A 407 5.80 7.44 33.31
CA ILE A 407 6.19 6.42 32.33
C ILE A 407 7.60 5.88 32.61
N LEU A 408 8.57 6.75 32.88
CA LEU A 408 9.94 6.35 33.18
C LEU A 408 10.03 5.56 34.49
N ASN A 409 9.21 5.88 35.48
CA ASN A 409 9.12 5.11 36.72
C ASN A 409 8.59 3.69 36.47
N LEU A 410 7.61 3.53 35.58
CA LEU A 410 7.13 2.21 35.15
C LEU A 410 8.21 1.45 34.34
N LEU A 411 9.00 2.19 33.58
CA LEU A 411 10.01 1.67 32.66
C LEU A 411 11.43 1.82 33.22
N SER A 412 11.64 1.40 34.47
CA SER A 412 12.91 1.54 35.21
C SER A 412 14.15 0.91 34.53
N GLN A 413 13.95 0.05 33.53
CA GLN A 413 14.99 -0.65 32.78
C GLN A 413 15.31 -0.01 31.41
N ILE A 414 14.78 1.19 31.11
CA ILE A 414 15.09 1.90 29.86
C ILE A 414 16.59 2.20 29.75
N ILE A 415 17.14 1.90 28.58
CA ILE A 415 18.51 2.20 28.16
C ILE A 415 18.54 3.49 27.33
N THR A 416 17.54 3.71 26.46
CA THR A 416 17.47 4.95 25.66
C THR A 416 16.08 5.56 25.64
N LEU A 417 16.04 6.89 25.69
CA LEU A 417 14.84 7.69 25.62
C LEU A 417 14.98 8.71 24.49
N LYS A 418 14.01 8.75 23.56
CA LYS A 418 13.94 9.74 22.50
C LYS A 418 12.60 10.47 22.54
N ILE A 419 12.65 11.78 22.71
CA ILE A 419 11.45 12.61 22.86
C ILE A 419 11.48 13.70 21.79
N HIS A 420 10.44 13.74 20.95
CA HIS A 420 10.37 14.73 19.87
C HIS A 420 9.79 16.08 20.31
N SER A 421 8.91 16.10 21.33
CA SER A 421 8.33 17.35 21.86
C SER A 421 7.88 17.18 23.33
N LEU A 422 8.06 18.22 24.16
CA LEU A 422 7.77 18.23 25.59
C LEU A 422 6.91 19.46 25.94
N SER A 423 5.77 19.27 26.60
CA SER A 423 5.04 20.36 27.23
C SER A 423 5.57 20.55 28.65
N THR A 424 6.18 21.72 28.89
CA THR A 424 6.25 22.23 30.26
C THR A 424 4.88 22.81 30.55
N ASN A 425 4.05 22.13 31.34
CA ASN A 425 2.73 22.62 31.73
C ASN A 425 2.85 23.97 32.49
N LYS A 426 3.07 25.08 31.78
CA LYS A 426 2.56 26.39 32.20
C LYS A 426 1.14 26.42 31.70
N ARG A 427 0.21 25.89 32.49
CA ARG A 427 -1.19 26.30 32.38
C ARG A 427 -1.18 27.83 32.41
N LYS A 428 -1.34 28.49 31.26
CA LYS A 428 -2.01 29.77 31.25
C LYS A 428 -3.40 29.44 31.77
N LEU A 429 -3.61 29.66 33.06
CA LEU A 429 -4.94 29.93 33.58
C LEU A 429 -5.46 31.05 32.68
N THR A 430 -6.29 30.68 31.71
CA THR A 430 -7.19 31.62 31.07
C THR A 430 -7.96 32.25 32.22
N ASN A 431 -7.86 33.58 32.34
CA ASN A 431 -8.68 34.36 33.24
C ASN A 431 -10.12 33.86 33.10
N GLU A 432 -10.65 33.26 34.17
CA GLU A 432 -12.08 33.14 34.37
C GLU A 432 -12.61 34.57 34.43
N GLU A 433 -13.19 35.03 33.32
CA GLU A 433 -14.17 36.11 33.36
C GLU A 433 -15.35 35.59 34.18
N PHE A 434 -15.38 36.01 35.45
CA PHE A 434 -16.61 36.08 36.21
C PHE A 434 -17.52 37.10 35.52
N ASP A 435 -18.35 36.64 34.60
CA ASP A 435 -19.56 37.37 34.25
C ASP A 435 -20.66 36.93 35.22
N ILE A 436 -20.90 37.82 36.18
CA ILE A 436 -22.13 37.88 36.97
C ILE A 436 -23.25 38.35 36.05
N TYR A 437 -24.26 37.51 35.84
CA TYR A 437 -25.68 37.90 35.90
C TYR A 437 -26.54 36.74 36.39
#